data_AF-A0A661J5J7-F1
#
_entry.id   AF-A0A661J5J7-F1
#
_cell.length_a   1.000
_cell.length_b   1.000
_cell.length_c   1.000
_cell.angle_alpha   90.00
_cell.angle_beta   90.00
_cell.angle_gamma   90.00
#
_symmetry.space_group_name_H-M   'P 1'
#
loop_
_entity.id
_entity.type
_entity.pdbx_description
1 polymer ?
#
loop_
_entity_poly.entity_id
_entity_poly.type
_entity_poly.pdbx_seq_one_letter_code
_entity_poly.pdbx_strand_id
1 'polypeptide(L)'
;MTIPNFLTILRILLTPVLVILLLEGRLSEALFVFIIAGVTDALDGLIARLYKQKTRLGAFLDPLADKLLLVTTYVILAVQGLVPSWLTVIVLSRDVLIV
;
A
#
# COMPACT_ATOMS: atom_id res chain seq x y z
N MET A 1 -11.97 -18.24 -2.36
CA MET A 1 -11.46 -16.85 -2.25
C MET A 1 -12.28 -16.15 -1.19
N THR A 2 -11.64 -15.47 -0.25
CA THR A 2 -12.32 -14.71 0.82
C THR A 2 -12.40 -13.24 0.44
N ILE A 3 -13.35 -12.50 1.03
CA ILE A 3 -13.52 -11.05 0.78
C ILE A 3 -12.21 -10.28 1.07
N PRO A 4 -11.46 -10.57 2.15
CA PRO A 4 -10.16 -9.94 2.39
C PRO A 4 -9.17 -10.11 1.22
N ASN A 5 -9.01 -11.33 0.70
CA ASN A 5 -8.06 -11.57 -0.39
C ASN A 5 -8.41 -10.77 -1.66
N PHE A 6 -9.69 -10.51 -1.92
CA PHE A 6 -10.09 -9.68 -3.06
C PHE A 6 -9.69 -8.21 -2.85
N LEU A 7 -9.83 -7.70 -1.62
CA LEU A 7 -9.40 -6.35 -1.25
C LEU A 7 -7.87 -6.20 -1.34
N THR A 8 -7.11 -7.20 -0.91
CA THR A 8 -5.65 -7.22 -1.07
C THR A 8 -5.24 -7.19 -2.54
N ILE A 9 -5.87 -8.01 -3.39
CA ILE A 9 -5.60 -8.02 -4.84
C ILE A 9 -5.96 -6.68 -5.48
N LEU A 10 -7.08 -6.08 -5.06
CA LEU A 10 -7.48 -4.74 -5.51
C LEU A 10 -6.40 -3.71 -5.15
N ARG A 11 -5.85 -3.76 -3.94
CA ARG A 11 -4.76 -2.85 -3.53
C ARG A 11 -3.50 -3.01 -4.38
N ILE A 12 -3.13 -4.26 -4.67
CA ILE A 12 -2.00 -4.54 -5.56
C ILE A 12 -2.24 -3.94 -6.95
N LEU A 13 -3.47 -3.96 -7.47
CA LEU A 13 -3.83 -3.32 -8.75
C LEU A 13 -3.92 -1.78 -8.67
N LEU A 14 -4.34 -1.22 -7.53
CA LEU A 14 -4.36 0.22 -7.30
C LEU A 14 -2.96 0.81 -7.18
N THR A 15 -1.97 0.02 -6.75
CA THR A 15 -0.58 0.49 -6.56
C THR A 15 0.05 0.99 -7.87
N PRO A 16 0.01 0.26 -9.01
CA PRO A 16 0.44 0.78 -10.32
C PRO A 16 -0.31 2.04 -10.75
N VAL A 17 -1.61 2.12 -10.48
CA VAL A 17 -2.41 3.31 -10.82
C VAL A 17 -1.90 4.52 -10.04
N LEU A 18 -1.65 4.36 -8.73
CA LEU A 18 -1.06 5.38 -7.89
C LEU A 18 0.33 5.82 -8.39
N VAL A 19 1.17 4.85 -8.79
CA VAL A 19 2.50 5.13 -9.37
C VAL A 19 2.38 6.00 -10.61
N ILE A 20 1.48 5.65 -11.54
CA ILE A 20 1.25 6.43 -12.77
C ILE A 20 0.79 7.85 -12.43
N LEU A 21 -0.19 8.01 -11.53
CA LEU A 21 -0.70 9.33 -11.14
C LEU A 21 0.37 10.21 -10.48
N LEU A 22 1.21 9.61 -9.63
CA LEU A 22 2.35 10.31 -9.04
C LEU A 22 3.31 10.77 -10.15
N LEU A 23 3.69 9.89 -11.08
CA LEU A 23 4.60 10.23 -12.19
C LEU A 23 4.05 11.32 -13.11
N GLU A 24 2.74 11.38 -13.31
CA GLU A 24 2.06 12.46 -14.05
C GLU A 24 1.96 13.78 -13.27
N GLY A 25 2.38 13.81 -11.99
CA GLY A 25 2.28 14.98 -11.12
C GLY A 25 0.87 15.28 -10.61
N ARG A 26 -0.08 14.34 -10.78
CA ARG A 26 -1.49 14.48 -10.38
C ARG A 26 -1.69 14.14 -8.91
N LEU A 27 -1.04 14.92 -8.03
CA LEU A 27 -0.93 14.62 -6.60
C LEU A 27 -2.28 14.51 -5.88
N SER A 28 -3.28 15.29 -6.26
CA SER A 28 -4.63 15.24 -5.68
C SER A 28 -5.33 13.91 -5.97
N GLU A 29 -5.17 13.38 -7.17
CA GLU A 29 -5.75 12.09 -7.56
C GLU A 29 -4.95 10.92 -6.98
N ALA A 30 -3.63 11.04 -6.97
CA ALA A 30 -2.75 10.08 -6.29
C ALA A 30 -3.10 9.97 -4.80
N LEU A 31 -3.36 11.09 -4.13
CA LEU A 31 -3.81 11.12 -2.74
C LEU A 31 -5.16 10.42 -2.57
N PHE A 32 -6.11 10.65 -3.47
CA PHE A 32 -7.42 10.00 -3.43
C PHE A 32 -7.29 8.47 -3.57
N VAL A 33 -6.49 8.01 -4.53
CA VAL A 33 -6.20 6.57 -4.70
C VAL A 33 -5.47 6.00 -3.49
N PHE A 34 -4.50 6.73 -2.92
CA PHE A 34 -3.78 6.33 -1.72
C PHE A 34 -4.72 6.14 -0.53
N ILE A 35 -5.64 7.08 -0.31
CA ILE A 35 -6.64 6.98 0.76
C ILE A 35 -7.54 5.77 0.56
N ILE A 36 -8.03 5.53 -0.66
CA ILE A 36 -8.85 4.34 -0.97
C ILE A 36 -8.07 3.06 -0.70
N ALA A 37 -6.80 3.00 -1.11
CA ALA A 37 -5.92 1.86 -0.89
C ALA A 37 -5.68 1.58 0.61
N GLY A 38 -5.46 2.63 1.41
CA GLY A 38 -5.31 2.50 2.87
C GLY A 38 -6.61 2.14 3.59
N VAL A 39 -7.75 2.67 3.14
CA VAL A 39 -9.06 2.29 3.71
C VAL A 39 -9.40 0.83 3.41
N THR A 40 -9.05 0.34 2.21
CA THR A 40 -9.28 -1.07 1.86
C THR A 40 -8.44 -2.04 2.70
N ASP A 41 -7.25 -1.64 3.16
CA ASP A 41 -6.45 -2.37 4.17
C ASP A 41 -7.08 -2.40 5.56
N ALA A 42 -7.53 -1.25 6.05
CA ALA A 42 -8.22 -1.23 7.33
C ALA A 42 -9.46 -2.15 7.32
N LEU A 43 -10.19 -2.15 6.20
CA LEU A 43 -11.39 -2.96 6.01
C LEU A 43 -11.10 -4.46 5.88
N ASP A 44 -10.10 -4.89 5.12
CA ASP A 44 -9.81 -6.31 4.99
C ASP A 44 -9.30 -6.94 6.29
N GLY A 45 -8.47 -6.22 7.05
CA GLY A 45 -8.00 -6.61 8.36
C GLY A 45 -9.12 -6.63 9.41
N LEU A 46 -10.11 -5.76 9.29
CA LEU A 46 -11.33 -5.79 10.12
C LEU A 46 -12.21 -7.00 9.76
N ILE A 47 -12.50 -7.21 8.48
CA ILE A 47 -13.34 -8.32 7.99
C ILE A 47 -12.68 -9.67 8.32
N ALA A 48 -11.37 -9.81 8.12
CA ALA A 48 -10.63 -11.02 8.45
C ALA A 48 -10.72 -11.35 9.96
N ARG A 49 -10.70 -10.34 10.84
CA ARG A 49 -10.86 -10.50 12.29
C ARG A 49 -12.30 -10.85 12.67
N LEU A 50 -13.28 -10.13 12.14
CA LEU A 50 -14.70 -10.31 12.49
C LEU A 50 -15.24 -11.66 12.00
N TYR A 51 -14.90 -12.07 10.78
CA TYR A 51 -15.42 -13.29 10.18
C TYR A 51 -14.51 -14.52 10.39
N LYS A 52 -13.40 -14.38 11.13
CA LYS A 52 -12.36 -15.41 11.31
C LYS A 52 -11.85 -16.01 9.98
N GLN A 53 -11.95 -15.25 8.89
CA GLN A 53 -11.57 -15.69 7.53
C GLN A 53 -10.09 -15.43 7.24
N LYS A 54 -9.21 -15.83 8.17
CA LYS A 54 -7.76 -15.79 7.91
C LYS A 54 -7.38 -16.93 6.97
N THR A 55 -6.87 -16.58 5.79
CA THR A 55 -6.30 -17.57 4.86
C THR A 55 -4.78 -17.45 4.85
N ARG A 56 -4.06 -18.55 4.59
CA ARG A 56 -2.60 -18.53 4.43
C ARG A 56 -2.15 -17.62 3.27
N LEU A 57 -2.94 -17.57 2.20
CA LEU A 57 -2.67 -16.71 1.05
C LEU A 57 -2.85 -15.23 1.40
N GLY A 58 -3.96 -14.86 2.04
CA GLY A 58 -4.19 -13.47 2.48
C GLY A 58 -3.11 -12.99 3.44
N ALA A 59 -2.73 -13.82 4.42
CA ALA A 59 -1.66 -13.50 5.36
C ALA A 59 -0.29 -13.26 4.70
N PHE A 60 -0.05 -13.81 3.51
CA PHE A 60 1.17 -13.56 2.73
C PHE A 60 1.01 -12.36 1.78
N LEU A 61 -0.18 -12.17 1.21
CA LEU A 61 -0.46 -11.09 0.27
C LEU A 61 -0.60 -9.74 0.98
N ASP A 62 -1.14 -9.67 2.19
CA ASP A 62 -1.34 -8.40 2.90
C ASP A 62 -0.01 -7.67 3.15
N PRO A 63 1.04 -8.28 3.74
CA PRO A 63 2.32 -7.61 3.93
C PRO A 63 3.00 -7.23 2.61
N LEU A 64 2.78 -8.03 1.56
CA LEU A 64 3.32 -7.74 0.22
C LEU A 64 2.66 -6.49 -0.37
N ALA A 65 1.32 -6.43 -0.32
CA ALA A 65 0.55 -5.31 -0.85
C ALA A 65 0.86 -4.01 -0.10
N ASP A 66 0.97 -4.06 1.23
CA ASP A 66 1.33 -2.91 2.06
C ASP A 66 2.75 -2.41 1.76
N LYS A 67 3.73 -3.31 1.69
CA LYS A 67 5.09 -2.93 1.35
C LYS A 67 5.16 -2.31 -0.04
N LEU A 68 4.48 -2.90 -1.03
CA LEU A 68 4.45 -2.33 -2.38
C LEU A 68 3.91 -0.90 -2.35
N LEU A 69 2.75 -0.68 -1.72
CA LEU A 69 2.12 0.64 -1.63
C LEU A 69 3.04 1.66 -0.95
N LEU A 70 3.60 1.33 0.21
CA LEU A 70 4.47 2.24 0.98
C LEU A 70 5.79 2.53 0.25
N VAL A 71 6.49 1.49 -0.21
CA VAL A 71 7.80 1.60 -0.86
C VAL A 71 7.67 2.44 -2.13
N THR A 72 6.71 2.13 -3.01
CA THR A 72 6.59 2.85 -4.28
C THR A 72 6.23 4.32 -4.06
N THR A 73 5.32 4.60 -3.12
CA THR A 73 4.90 5.97 -2.81
C THR A 73 6.08 6.81 -2.33
N TYR A 74 6.83 6.33 -1.33
CA TYR A 74 7.96 7.07 -0.77
C TYR A 74 9.13 7.23 -1.75
N VAL A 75 9.40 6.21 -2.58
CA VAL A 75 10.45 6.27 -3.61
C VAL A 75 10.11 7.33 -4.65
N ILE A 76 8.89 7.32 -5.19
CA ILE A 76 8.49 8.26 -6.24
C ILE A 76 8.47 9.69 -5.70
N LEU A 77 7.91 9.91 -4.51
CA LEU A 77 7.89 11.24 -3.89
C LEU A 77 9.30 11.77 -3.61
N ALA A 78 10.25 10.90 -3.24
CA ALA A 78 11.65 11.31 -3.07
C ALA A 78 12.34 11.62 -4.39
N VAL A 79 12.11 10.81 -5.44
CA VAL A 79 12.65 11.05 -6.79
C VAL A 79 12.13 12.37 -7.36
N GLN A 80 10.88 12.72 -7.07
CA GLN A 80 10.28 14.01 -7.46
C GLN A 80 10.73 15.20 -6.60
N GLY A 81 11.53 14.96 -5.56
CA GLY A 81 11.97 16.00 -4.63
C GLY A 81 10.87 16.55 -3.71
N LEU A 82 9.70 15.90 -3.65
CA LEU A 82 8.59 16.28 -2.77
C LEU A 82 8.85 15.84 -1.32
N VAL A 83 9.63 14.78 -1.13
CA VAL A 83 10.03 14.27 0.17
C VAL A 83 11.55 14.17 0.24
N PRO A 84 12.20 14.58 1.34
CA PRO A 84 13.65 14.40 1.49
C PRO A 84 14.04 12.92 1.43
N SER A 85 15.08 12.60 0.65
CA SER A 85 15.55 11.23 0.46
C SER A 85 15.94 10.53 1.77
N TRP A 86 16.49 11.27 2.74
CA TRP A 86 16.81 10.73 4.07
C TRP A 86 15.57 10.20 4.81
N LEU A 87 14.41 10.85 4.64
CA LEU A 87 13.16 10.41 5.26
C LEU A 87 12.69 9.10 4.62
N THR A 88 12.73 9.02 3.29
CA THR A 88 12.43 7.80 2.55
C THR A 88 13.32 6.64 2.99
N VAL A 89 14.63 6.87 3.15
CA VAL A 89 15.57 5.84 3.64
C VAL A 89 15.20 5.38 5.05
N ILE A 90 14.87 6.29 5.98
CA ILE A 90 14.47 5.91 7.35
C ILE A 90 13.19 5.09 7.34
N VAL A 91 12.18 5.50 6.57
CA VAL A 91 10.89 4.80 6.51
C VAL A 91 11.07 3.39 5.93
N LEU A 92 11.78 3.27 4.82
CA LEU A 92 12.09 1.98 4.19
C LEU A 92 12.91 1.08 5.11
N SER A 93 13.91 1.63 5.79
CA SER A 93 14.77 0.86 6.72
C SER A 93 13.94 0.33 7.89
N ARG A 94 13.06 1.16 8.46
CA ARG A 94 12.15 0.74 9.53
C ARG A 94 11.23 -0.38 9.05
N ASP A 95 10.66 -0.25 7.87
CA ASP A 95 9.74 -1.25 7.30
C ASP A 95 10.42 -2.61 7.04
N VAL A 96 11.69 -2.60 6.63
CA VAL A 96 12.51 -3.81 6.48
C VAL A 96 12.90 -4.43 7.83
N LEU A 97 13.10 -3.61 8.87
CA LEU A 97 13.45 -4.08 10.22
C LEU A 97 12.28 -4.68 10.99
N ILE A 98 11.03 -4.33 10.67
CA ILE A 98 9.81 -4.78 11.39
C ILE A 98 9.28 -6.14 10.83
N VAL A 99 10.09 -6.90 10.10
CA VAL A 99 9.72 -8.21 9.53
C VAL A 99 9.59 -9.31 10.59
#